data_AF-A0A5C7JGG4-F1
#
_entry.id   AF-A0A5C7JGG4-F1
#
_cell.length_a   1.000
_cell.length_b   1.000
_cell.length_c   1.000
_cell.angle_alpha   90.00
_cell.angle_beta   90.00
_cell.angle_gamma   90.00
#
_symmetry.space_group_name_H-M   'P 1'
#
loop_
_entity.id
_entity.type
_entity.pdbx_description
1 polymer ?
#
loop_
_entity_poly.entity_id
_entity_poly.type
_entity_poly.pdbx_seq_one_letter_code
_entity_poly.pdbx_strand_id
1 'polypeptide(L)'
;MATRQLDPRIKKLKDEGNQIWSYSKLGTFHNCKFAYKLNYMTYPKIENKDNIYSVLGSVAHDILEEAYNTKTYDGVKANEKFNLELDNILNRGLVFSKDEDQNKNIYNNYVKSMTHFFLNFKLEDYKCKQEGLLIKHLFGKNYIQGFYDQLRNYQENLEVIDFKTSTIFKGADRDDKAKQLILYADILNGSSKHKIDRVGWHMLKYLVISYQLKNGKTKETIALRSEWVSKLEKQLEKDLSAMGMDDLEINAYISEAVRNNNLDSMPEIIRLKYTIKDYYDWYEFDESHVKEVYKYIEGTIKAIESEEKWEANTSKENSYYCNNLCGFSYMCPYIASKNDTVILDDEELDDLL
;
A
#
# COMPACT_ATOMS: atom_id res chain seq x y z
N MET A 1 -5.47 4.20 -18.23
CA MET A 1 -6.06 5.06 -17.18
C MET A 1 -6.72 6.25 -17.82
N ALA A 2 -8.01 6.50 -17.56
CA ALA A 2 -8.68 7.70 -18.04
C ALA A 2 -8.02 8.94 -17.41
N THR A 3 -7.66 9.94 -18.21
CA THR A 3 -7.09 11.19 -17.73
C THR A 3 -8.12 11.87 -16.82
N ARG A 4 -7.96 11.75 -15.49
CA ARG A 4 -8.82 12.48 -14.53
C ARG A 4 -8.77 13.96 -14.92
N GLN A 5 -9.90 14.55 -15.32
CA GLN A 5 -9.97 15.98 -15.58
C GLN A 5 -9.44 16.73 -14.35
N LEU A 6 -8.58 17.71 -14.57
CA LEU A 6 -8.01 18.49 -13.48
C LEU A 6 -9.14 19.14 -12.67
N ASP A 7 -9.22 18.84 -11.37
CA ASP A 7 -10.25 19.40 -10.49
C ASP A 7 -10.26 20.94 -10.63
N PRO A 8 -11.43 21.58 -10.82
CA PRO A 8 -11.52 23.02 -11.04
C PRO A 8 -10.81 23.86 -9.97
N ARG A 9 -10.77 23.38 -8.72
CA ARG A 9 -10.07 24.06 -7.61
C ARG A 9 -8.56 24.06 -7.82
N ILE A 10 -8.00 22.94 -8.27
CA ILE A 10 -6.57 22.83 -8.60
C ILE A 10 -6.24 23.66 -9.84
N LYS A 11 -7.09 23.62 -10.86
CA LYS A 11 -6.92 24.45 -12.06
C LYS A 11 -6.83 25.94 -11.70
N LYS A 12 -7.79 26.44 -10.93
CA LYS A 12 -7.83 27.82 -10.47
C LYS A 12 -6.54 28.23 -9.75
N LEU A 13 -6.06 27.40 -8.82
CA LEU A 13 -4.82 27.71 -8.09
C LEU A 13 -3.60 27.78 -9.02
N LYS A 14 -3.51 26.88 -10.02
CA LYS A 14 -2.45 26.93 -11.02
C LYS A 14 -2.53 28.18 -11.89
N ASP A 15 -3.73 28.55 -12.33
CA ASP A 15 -3.97 29.75 -13.15
C ASP A 15 -3.58 31.05 -12.39
N GLU A 16 -3.69 31.05 -11.06
CA GLU A 16 -3.22 32.12 -10.17
C GLU A 16 -1.69 32.11 -9.92
N GLY A 17 -0.97 31.16 -10.51
CA GLY A 17 0.48 31.01 -10.37
C GLY A 17 0.93 30.39 -9.04
N ASN A 18 0.05 29.63 -8.36
CA ASN A 18 0.40 28.90 -7.15
C ASN A 18 1.13 27.59 -7.47
N GLN A 19 2.05 27.22 -6.59
CA GLN A 19 2.75 25.93 -6.62
C GLN A 19 1.95 24.89 -5.87
N ILE A 20 1.65 23.77 -6.55
CA ILE A 20 0.88 22.67 -5.99
C ILE A 20 1.82 21.49 -5.72
N TRP A 21 1.95 21.14 -4.45
CA TRP A 21 2.71 20.01 -3.94
C TRP A 21 1.81 18.82 -3.65
N SER A 22 2.39 17.63 -3.55
CA SER A 22 1.72 16.45 -3.01
C SER A 22 2.70 15.67 -2.15
N TYR A 23 2.21 14.89 -1.20
CA TYR A 23 3.09 14.10 -0.33
C TYR A 23 3.96 13.12 -1.16
N SER A 24 3.38 12.49 -2.18
CA SER A 24 4.11 11.62 -3.12
C SER A 24 5.22 12.35 -3.89
N LYS A 25 4.98 13.60 -4.31
CA LYS A 25 6.00 14.45 -4.95
C LYS A 25 7.19 14.71 -4.01
N LEU A 26 6.91 15.06 -2.75
CA LEU A 26 7.94 15.25 -1.73
C LEU A 26 8.69 13.95 -1.42
N GLY A 27 7.97 12.83 -1.28
CA GLY A 27 8.56 11.51 -1.05
C GLY A 27 9.47 11.05 -2.20
N THR A 28 9.15 11.42 -3.44
CA THR A 28 10.00 11.10 -4.61
C THR A 28 11.37 11.77 -4.51
N PHE A 29 11.42 13.02 -4.01
CA PHE A 29 12.68 13.73 -3.80
C PHE A 29 13.60 13.00 -2.80
N HIS A 30 13.05 12.60 -1.66
CA HIS A 30 13.79 11.87 -0.63
C HIS A 30 14.21 10.47 -1.08
N ASN A 31 13.36 9.81 -1.87
CA ASN A 31 13.67 8.49 -2.38
C ASN A 31 14.76 8.52 -3.46
N CYS A 32 14.63 9.40 -4.45
CA CYS A 32 15.60 9.56 -5.54
C CYS A 32 15.44 10.92 -6.24
N LYS A 33 16.41 11.82 -6.05
CA LYS A 33 16.41 13.16 -6.66
C LYS A 33 16.42 13.10 -8.19
N PHE A 34 17.16 12.18 -8.80
CA PHE A 34 17.12 11.98 -10.25
C PHE A 34 15.70 11.64 -10.75
N ALA A 35 15.01 10.69 -10.10
CA ALA A 35 13.63 10.34 -10.45
C ALA A 35 12.67 11.53 -10.22
N TYR A 36 12.92 12.34 -9.20
CA TYR A 36 12.17 13.58 -8.98
C TYR A 36 12.34 14.57 -10.14
N LYS A 37 13.59 14.81 -10.58
CA LYS A 37 13.88 15.69 -11.72
C LYS A 37 13.12 15.23 -12.97
N LEU A 38 13.23 13.94 -13.31
CA LEU A 38 12.56 13.38 -14.49
C LEU A 38 11.03 13.50 -14.40
N ASN A 39 10.42 13.16 -13.26
CA ASN A 39 8.96 13.24 -13.08
C ASN A 39 8.44 14.68 -13.13
N TYR A 40 9.10 15.61 -12.45
CA TYR A 40 8.48 16.89 -12.09
C TYR A 40 9.11 18.11 -12.76
N MET A 41 10.36 18.03 -13.21
CA MET A 41 11.10 19.19 -13.74
C MET A 41 11.40 19.08 -15.24
N THR A 42 11.57 17.86 -15.76
CA THR A 42 11.90 17.66 -17.19
C THR A 42 10.68 17.87 -18.09
N TYR A 43 10.94 18.55 -19.22
CA TYR A 43 10.02 18.77 -20.33
C TYR A 43 10.76 18.56 -21.67
N PRO A 44 10.17 17.86 -22.66
CA PRO A 44 8.87 17.19 -22.62
C PRO A 44 8.81 16.09 -21.55
N LYS A 45 7.59 15.74 -21.11
CA LYS A 45 7.42 14.73 -20.06
C LYS A 45 7.93 13.38 -20.55
N ILE A 46 8.87 12.82 -19.80
CA ILE A 46 9.38 11.47 -20.02
C ILE A 46 8.33 10.48 -19.50
N GLU A 47 8.07 9.44 -20.28
CA GLU A 47 7.17 8.37 -19.88
C GLU A 47 7.73 7.62 -18.66
N ASN A 48 6.95 7.59 -17.59
CA ASN A 48 7.28 6.82 -16.40
C ASN A 48 6.63 5.44 -16.54
N LYS A 49 7.43 4.38 -16.67
CA LYS A 49 6.90 3.02 -16.83
C LYS A 49 6.26 2.55 -15.53
N ASP A 50 5.05 2.00 -15.64
CA ASP A 50 4.37 1.38 -14.50
C ASP A 50 5.19 0.21 -13.93
N ASN A 51 5.11 0.02 -12.61
CA ASN A 51 5.52 -1.22 -11.96
C ASN A 51 4.29 -2.03 -11.53
N ILE A 52 4.48 -3.34 -11.38
CA ILE A 52 3.40 -4.28 -11.08
C ILE A 52 2.61 -3.91 -9.82
N TYR A 53 3.28 -3.38 -8.79
CA TYR A 53 2.66 -2.99 -7.52
C TYR A 53 1.72 -1.79 -7.68
N SER A 54 2.11 -0.81 -8.50
CA SER A 54 1.32 0.41 -8.71
C SER A 54 0.03 0.11 -9.49
N VAL A 55 0.10 -0.79 -10.47
CA VAL A 55 -1.08 -1.22 -11.23
C VAL A 55 -2.03 -2.05 -10.36
N LEU A 56 -1.52 -3.10 -9.70
CA LEU A 56 -2.36 -3.97 -8.87
C LEU A 56 -2.92 -3.27 -7.63
N GLY A 57 -2.15 -2.33 -7.06
CA GLY A 57 -2.63 -1.44 -6.01
C GLY A 57 -3.83 -0.63 -6.50
N SER A 58 -3.69 0.07 -7.63
CA SER A 58 -4.80 0.84 -8.21
C SER A 58 -6.05 0.00 -8.46
N VAL A 59 -5.91 -1.21 -9.00
CA VAL A 59 -7.06 -2.11 -9.21
C VAL A 59 -7.74 -2.50 -7.90
N ALA A 60 -6.97 -2.76 -6.84
CA ALA A 60 -7.54 -3.05 -5.53
C ALA A 60 -8.32 -1.85 -4.96
N HIS A 61 -7.81 -0.62 -5.13
CA HIS A 61 -8.53 0.59 -4.75
C HIS A 61 -9.80 0.77 -5.56
N ASP A 62 -9.75 0.63 -6.89
CA ASP A 62 -10.93 0.76 -7.76
C ASP A 62 -12.03 -0.24 -7.39
N ILE A 63 -11.67 -1.50 -7.07
CA ILE A 63 -12.61 -2.53 -6.61
C ILE A 63 -13.28 -2.12 -5.29
N LEU A 64 -12.49 -1.67 -4.32
CA LEU A 64 -13.00 -1.31 -2.99
C LEU A 64 -13.82 -0.01 -3.04
N GLU A 65 -13.36 0.98 -3.81
CA GLU A 65 -14.08 2.22 -4.05
C GLU A 65 -15.46 1.93 -4.63
N GLU A 66 -15.51 1.14 -5.72
CA GLU A 66 -16.75 0.73 -6.36
C GLU A 66 -17.69 0.09 -5.33
N ALA A 67 -17.20 -0.88 -4.56
CA ALA A 67 -18.00 -1.59 -3.57
C ALA A 67 -18.56 -0.68 -2.46
N TYR A 68 -17.77 0.25 -1.94
CA TYR A 68 -18.23 1.20 -0.92
C TYR A 68 -19.20 2.24 -1.47
N ASN A 69 -19.03 2.66 -2.72
CA ASN A 69 -19.91 3.63 -3.39
C ASN A 69 -21.26 3.00 -3.78
N THR A 70 -21.28 1.77 -4.27
CA THR A 70 -22.50 1.04 -4.65
C THR A 70 -23.19 0.36 -3.46
N LYS A 71 -22.48 0.21 -2.33
CA LYS A 71 -22.91 -0.60 -1.18
C LYS A 71 -23.15 -2.07 -1.54
N THR A 72 -22.41 -2.58 -2.52
CA THR A 72 -22.48 -3.98 -2.97
C THR A 72 -21.09 -4.55 -3.12
N TYR A 73 -20.90 -5.82 -2.74
CA TYR A 73 -19.63 -6.51 -2.92
C TYR A 73 -19.86 -7.96 -3.36
N ASP A 74 -19.19 -8.35 -4.44
CA ASP A 74 -19.17 -9.72 -4.97
C ASP A 74 -17.71 -10.17 -5.05
N GLY A 75 -17.30 -11.03 -4.12
CA GLY A 75 -15.93 -11.47 -3.99
C GLY A 75 -15.40 -12.26 -5.20
N VAL A 76 -16.29 -12.97 -5.90
CA VAL A 76 -15.90 -13.73 -7.11
C VAL A 76 -15.57 -12.75 -8.23
N LYS A 77 -16.46 -11.79 -8.50
CA LYS A 77 -16.23 -10.76 -9.54
C LYS A 77 -15.04 -9.88 -9.22
N ALA A 78 -14.85 -9.51 -7.96
CA ALA A 78 -13.69 -8.75 -7.51
C ALA A 78 -12.38 -9.51 -7.79
N ASN A 79 -12.33 -10.80 -7.44
CA ASN A 79 -11.17 -11.64 -7.70
C ASN A 79 -10.93 -11.85 -9.21
N GLU A 80 -11.98 -12.02 -10.01
CA GLU A 80 -11.88 -12.11 -11.48
C GLU A 80 -11.30 -10.81 -12.09
N LYS A 81 -11.82 -9.64 -11.70
CA LYS A 81 -11.32 -8.34 -12.15
C LYS A 81 -9.84 -8.15 -11.79
N PHE A 82 -9.44 -8.54 -10.58
CA PHE A 82 -8.05 -8.47 -10.13
C PHE A 82 -7.13 -9.41 -10.91
N ASN A 83 -7.53 -10.68 -11.09
CA ASN A 83 -6.72 -11.66 -11.82
C ASN A 83 -6.61 -11.33 -13.30
N LEU A 84 -7.67 -10.78 -13.91
CA LEU A 84 -7.60 -10.31 -15.30
C LEU A 84 -6.52 -9.23 -15.47
N GLU A 85 -6.44 -8.24 -14.58
CA GLU A 85 -5.39 -7.24 -14.68
C GLU A 85 -4.00 -7.81 -14.36
N LEU A 86 -3.91 -8.73 -13.40
CA LEU A 86 -2.67 -9.45 -13.13
C LEU A 86 -2.16 -10.18 -14.38
N ASP A 87 -3.02 -10.90 -15.09
CA ASP A 87 -2.64 -11.58 -16.33
C ASP A 87 -2.23 -10.58 -17.41
N ASN A 88 -2.95 -9.47 -17.55
CA ASN A 88 -2.64 -8.41 -18.52
C ASN A 88 -1.24 -7.81 -18.28
N ILE A 89 -0.89 -7.48 -17.04
CA ILE A 89 0.43 -6.87 -16.74
C ILE A 89 1.57 -7.88 -16.82
N LEU A 90 1.34 -9.15 -16.48
CA LEU A 90 2.33 -10.22 -16.69
C LEU A 90 2.60 -10.42 -18.19
N ASN A 91 1.56 -10.40 -19.02
CA ASN A 91 1.69 -10.48 -20.49
C ASN A 91 2.42 -9.26 -21.07
N ARG A 92 2.41 -8.12 -20.38
CA ARG A 92 3.22 -6.92 -20.71
C ARG A 92 4.66 -7.01 -20.19
N GLY A 93 5.04 -8.11 -19.53
CA GLY A 93 6.39 -8.35 -19.01
C GLY A 93 6.68 -7.68 -17.66
N LEU A 94 5.66 -7.16 -16.95
CA LEU A 94 5.87 -6.61 -15.62
C LEU A 94 5.97 -7.74 -14.60
N VAL A 95 7.00 -7.69 -13.76
CA VAL A 95 7.30 -8.69 -12.73
C VAL A 95 7.48 -8.03 -11.36
N PHE A 96 7.32 -8.80 -10.29
CA PHE A 96 7.51 -8.33 -8.92
C PHE A 96 8.99 -8.12 -8.56
N SER A 97 9.87 -8.94 -9.15
CA SER A 97 11.31 -8.81 -9.07
C SER A 97 11.94 -9.27 -10.38
N LYS A 98 13.08 -8.68 -10.75
CA LYS A 98 13.94 -9.18 -11.83
C LYS A 98 14.71 -10.45 -11.44
N ASP A 99 14.82 -10.76 -10.15
CA ASP A 99 15.33 -12.03 -9.65
C ASP A 99 14.20 -13.08 -9.72
N GLU A 100 14.40 -14.16 -10.46
CA GLU A 100 13.35 -15.14 -10.77
C GLU A 100 12.81 -15.88 -9.54
N ASP A 101 13.70 -16.31 -8.63
CA ASP A 101 13.32 -17.04 -7.42
C ASP A 101 12.57 -16.11 -6.45
N GLN A 102 13.09 -14.90 -6.27
CA GLN A 102 12.42 -13.86 -5.49
C GLN A 102 11.06 -13.51 -6.10
N ASN A 103 10.99 -13.36 -7.42
CA ASN A 103 9.76 -13.05 -8.13
C ASN A 103 8.70 -14.13 -7.92
N LYS A 104 9.06 -15.41 -8.08
CA LYS A 104 8.16 -16.54 -7.86
C LYS A 104 7.62 -16.56 -6.43
N ASN A 105 8.48 -16.32 -5.44
CA ASN A 105 8.08 -16.28 -4.04
C ASN A 105 7.14 -15.11 -3.72
N ILE A 106 7.45 -13.91 -4.22
CA ILE A 106 6.59 -12.74 -4.04
C ILE A 106 5.25 -12.95 -4.73
N TYR A 107 5.27 -13.40 -5.99
CA TYR A 107 4.07 -13.72 -6.77
C TYR A 107 3.14 -14.64 -5.99
N ASN A 108 3.65 -15.80 -5.54
CA ASN A 108 2.84 -16.79 -4.84
C ASN A 108 2.20 -16.22 -3.57
N ASN A 109 2.97 -15.50 -2.75
CA ASN A 109 2.47 -14.94 -1.50
C ASN A 109 1.50 -13.77 -1.73
N TYR A 110 1.81 -12.90 -2.69
CA TYR A 110 0.99 -11.75 -3.02
C TYR A 110 -0.35 -12.20 -3.61
N VAL A 111 -0.33 -13.00 -4.67
CA VAL A 111 -1.54 -13.45 -5.39
C VAL A 111 -2.44 -14.25 -4.47
N LYS A 112 -1.91 -15.27 -3.76
CA LYS A 112 -2.72 -16.06 -2.81
C LYS A 112 -3.34 -15.20 -1.71
N SER A 113 -2.60 -14.20 -1.20
CA SER A 113 -3.12 -13.30 -0.17
C SER A 113 -4.25 -12.42 -0.71
N MET A 114 -4.08 -11.87 -1.92
CA MET A 114 -5.09 -11.02 -2.56
C MET A 114 -6.32 -11.82 -2.99
N THR A 115 -6.16 -13.02 -3.54
CA THR A 115 -7.28 -13.94 -3.83
C THR A 115 -8.07 -14.24 -2.57
N HIS A 116 -7.39 -14.61 -1.48
CA HIS A 116 -8.06 -14.86 -0.21
C HIS A 116 -8.75 -13.59 0.31
N PHE A 117 -8.14 -12.41 0.17
CA PHE A 117 -8.77 -11.13 0.53
C PHE A 117 -10.08 -10.97 -0.24
N PHE A 118 -10.06 -10.98 -1.58
CA PHE A 118 -11.25 -10.69 -2.36
C PHE A 118 -12.38 -11.71 -2.14
N LEU A 119 -12.06 -12.99 -2.02
CA LEU A 119 -13.09 -14.02 -1.80
C LEU A 119 -13.74 -13.95 -0.41
N ASN A 120 -13.08 -13.35 0.59
CA ASN A 120 -13.54 -13.36 1.98
C ASN A 120 -13.83 -11.97 2.55
N PHE A 121 -13.53 -10.89 1.81
CA PHE A 121 -13.78 -9.53 2.25
C PHE A 121 -15.28 -9.32 2.48
N LYS A 122 -15.60 -8.62 3.56
CA LYS A 122 -16.96 -8.25 3.92
C LYS A 122 -17.04 -6.74 3.98
N LEU A 123 -17.92 -6.19 3.13
CA LEU A 123 -18.16 -4.77 3.13
C LEU A 123 -18.68 -4.33 4.49
N GLU A 124 -18.07 -3.30 5.07
CA GLU A 124 -18.49 -2.78 6.35
C GLU A 124 -19.71 -1.85 6.19
N ASP A 125 -20.66 -1.93 7.13
CA ASP A 125 -21.87 -1.10 7.14
C ASP A 125 -21.63 0.27 7.79
N TYR A 126 -20.46 0.87 7.54
CA TYR A 126 -20.16 2.22 7.99
C TYR A 126 -20.47 3.26 6.91
N LYS A 127 -20.73 4.49 7.36
CA LYS A 127 -20.79 5.65 6.48
C LYS A 127 -19.37 6.03 6.09
N CYS A 128 -19.01 5.73 4.85
CA CYS A 128 -17.70 6.04 4.29
C CYS A 128 -17.82 7.04 3.13
N LYS A 129 -16.77 7.84 2.91
CA LYS A 129 -16.50 8.54 1.65
C LYS A 129 -15.21 7.99 1.06
N GLN A 130 -15.14 7.84 -0.26
CA GLN A 130 -13.92 7.38 -0.95
C GLN A 130 -13.28 8.51 -1.76
N GLU A 131 -11.99 8.38 -2.08
CA GLU A 131 -11.24 9.17 -3.08
C GLU A 131 -11.42 10.70 -2.98
N GLY A 132 -11.43 11.26 -1.76
CA GLY A 132 -11.73 12.68 -1.58
C GLY A 132 -10.50 13.58 -1.74
N LEU A 133 -10.62 14.60 -2.61
CA LEU A 133 -9.60 15.63 -2.77
C LEU A 133 -9.48 16.53 -1.54
N LEU A 134 -8.25 16.65 -1.04
CA LEU A 134 -7.82 17.57 -0.01
C LEU A 134 -6.92 18.64 -0.62
N ILE A 135 -7.12 19.89 -0.22
CA ILE A 135 -6.27 21.03 -0.61
C ILE A 135 -6.04 21.90 0.62
N LYS A 136 -4.78 22.26 0.85
CA LYS A 136 -4.39 23.12 1.97
C LYS A 136 -3.33 24.11 1.55
N HIS A 137 -3.57 25.39 1.85
CA HIS A 137 -2.54 26.42 1.78
C HIS A 137 -1.46 26.13 2.83
N LEU A 138 -0.19 26.22 2.42
CA LEU A 138 0.97 26.05 3.31
C LEU A 138 1.52 27.41 3.73
N PHE A 139 2.23 28.08 2.81
CA PHE A 139 2.87 29.38 3.01
C PHE A 139 3.14 30.03 1.65
N GLY A 140 3.13 31.36 1.60
CA GLY A 140 3.34 32.09 0.34
C GLY A 140 2.40 31.60 -0.78
N LYS A 141 2.97 31.23 -1.93
CA LYS A 141 2.25 30.64 -3.08
C LYS A 141 2.21 29.11 -3.07
N ASN A 142 2.62 28.46 -1.98
CA ASN A 142 2.68 27.01 -1.87
C ASN A 142 1.40 26.43 -1.28
N TYR A 143 0.85 25.43 -1.97
CA TYR A 143 -0.29 24.62 -1.53
C TYR A 143 0.10 23.15 -1.58
N ILE A 144 -0.54 22.32 -0.76
CA ILE A 144 -0.46 20.87 -0.85
C ILE A 144 -1.82 20.28 -1.19
N GLN A 145 -1.82 19.28 -2.06
CA GLN A 145 -2.98 18.46 -2.37
C GLN A 145 -2.74 16.99 -2.02
N GLY A 146 -3.83 16.27 -1.82
CA GLY A 146 -3.82 14.83 -1.61
C GLY A 146 -5.21 14.23 -1.84
N PHE A 147 -5.25 12.91 -1.94
CA PHE A 147 -6.47 12.13 -2.00
C PHE A 147 -6.40 11.12 -0.87
N TYR A 148 -7.43 11.06 -0.04
CA TYR A 148 -7.58 9.95 0.91
C TYR A 148 -8.31 8.81 0.20
N ASP A 149 -7.94 7.56 0.49
CA ASP A 149 -8.66 6.40 -0.06
C ASP A 149 -10.03 6.30 0.59
N GLN A 150 -10.07 6.31 1.93
CA GLN A 150 -11.30 6.19 2.69
C GLN A 150 -11.35 7.13 3.90
N LEU A 151 -12.49 7.82 4.05
CA LEU A 151 -12.90 8.52 5.26
C LEU A 151 -14.09 7.79 5.87
N ARG A 152 -13.88 7.11 6.99
CA ARG A 152 -14.89 6.28 7.67
C ARG A 152 -15.43 7.00 8.91
N ASN A 153 -16.75 6.94 9.12
CA ASN A 153 -17.37 7.33 10.38
C ASN A 153 -17.57 6.08 11.24
N TYR A 154 -16.83 6.01 12.35
CA TYR A 154 -16.88 4.94 13.33
C TYR A 154 -17.28 5.52 14.69
N GLN A 155 -18.49 5.21 15.15
CA GLN A 155 -18.99 5.63 16.47
C GLN A 155 -18.80 7.14 16.74
N GLU A 156 -19.18 7.99 15.77
CA GLU A 156 -19.06 9.45 15.82
C GLU A 156 -17.63 10.01 15.68
N ASN A 157 -16.61 9.16 15.62
CA ASN A 157 -15.25 9.54 15.26
C ASN A 157 -15.01 9.35 13.77
N LEU A 158 -14.19 10.23 13.19
CA LEU A 158 -13.75 10.09 11.81
C LEU A 158 -12.38 9.41 11.77
N GLU A 159 -12.20 8.56 10.77
CA GLU A 159 -10.96 7.81 10.55
C GLU A 159 -10.52 7.96 9.10
N VAL A 160 -9.25 8.30 8.89
CA VAL A 160 -8.63 8.26 7.57
C VAL A 160 -7.93 6.92 7.42
N ILE A 161 -8.38 6.16 6.42
CA ILE A 161 -7.89 4.82 6.14
C ILE A 161 -7.32 4.81 4.72
N ASP A 162 -6.13 4.24 4.60
CA ASP A 162 -5.50 3.98 3.32
C ASP A 162 -5.40 2.47 3.07
N PHE A 163 -5.71 2.05 1.85
CA PHE A 163 -5.71 0.64 1.46
C PHE A 163 -4.31 0.25 1.00
N LYS A 164 -3.74 -0.81 1.58
CA LYS A 164 -2.39 -1.25 1.26
C LYS A 164 -2.32 -2.72 0.87
N THR A 165 -1.79 -2.97 -0.32
CA THR A 165 -1.37 -4.29 -0.80
C THR A 165 0.10 -4.59 -0.50
N SER A 166 0.79 -3.71 0.25
CA SER A 166 2.19 -3.87 0.63
C SER A 166 2.38 -4.77 1.85
N THR A 167 3.63 -4.98 2.26
CA THR A 167 3.96 -5.52 3.59
C THR A 167 3.69 -4.50 4.70
N ILE A 168 3.48 -4.99 5.93
CA ILE A 168 3.30 -4.14 7.12
C ILE A 168 4.53 -3.26 7.34
N PHE A 169 4.29 -1.97 7.57
CA PHE A 169 5.33 -0.98 7.88
C PHE A 169 5.83 -1.16 9.33
N LYS A 170 7.12 -0.90 9.58
CA LYS A 170 7.72 -1.06 10.91
C LYS A 170 8.70 0.06 11.24
N GLY A 171 8.76 0.43 12.51
CA GLY A 171 9.70 1.46 13.01
C GLY A 171 9.61 2.76 12.20
N ALA A 172 10.77 3.32 11.85
CA ALA A 172 10.85 4.60 11.14
C ALA A 172 10.11 4.64 9.79
N ASP A 173 10.00 3.51 9.08
CA ASP A 173 9.21 3.45 7.83
C ASP A 173 7.72 3.66 8.12
N ARG A 174 7.20 3.06 9.20
CA ARG A 174 5.81 3.27 9.64
C ARG A 174 5.55 4.72 10.00
N ASP A 175 6.47 5.35 10.74
CA ASP A 175 6.38 6.76 11.11
C ASP A 175 6.45 7.66 9.88
N ASP A 176 7.23 7.29 8.85
CA ASP A 176 7.29 8.02 7.59
C ASP A 176 6.03 7.90 6.74
N LYS A 177 5.43 6.71 6.66
CA LYS A 177 4.13 6.54 5.99
C LYS A 177 3.02 7.27 6.73
N ALA A 178 3.08 7.32 8.07
CA ALA A 178 2.06 7.97 8.90
C ALA A 178 1.93 9.47 8.57
N LYS A 179 3.04 10.16 8.27
CA LYS A 179 3.06 11.59 7.96
C LYS A 179 2.04 12.01 6.89
N GLN A 180 1.86 11.19 5.84
CA GLN A 180 0.86 11.46 4.81
C GLN A 180 -0.56 11.45 5.37
N LEU A 181 -0.91 10.43 6.14
CA LEU A 181 -2.25 10.29 6.70
C LEU A 181 -2.52 11.34 7.80
N ILE A 182 -1.50 11.70 8.58
CA ILE A 182 -1.58 12.77 9.58
C ILE A 182 -1.86 14.12 8.90
N LEU A 183 -1.19 14.43 7.78
CA LEU A 183 -1.52 15.61 6.97
C LEU A 183 -3.00 15.60 6.55
N TYR A 184 -3.49 14.46 6.06
CA TYR A 184 -4.87 14.34 5.60
C TYR A 184 -5.87 14.53 6.75
N ALA A 185 -5.59 13.93 7.90
CA ALA A 185 -6.37 14.08 9.11
C ALA A 185 -6.41 15.53 9.60
N ASP A 186 -5.28 16.25 9.60
CA ASP A 186 -5.22 17.65 10.00
C ASP A 186 -6.07 18.56 9.09
N ILE A 187 -5.96 18.38 7.76
CA ILE A 187 -6.77 19.13 6.78
C ILE A 187 -8.26 18.90 7.02
N LEU A 188 -8.65 17.65 7.27
CA LEU A 188 -10.04 17.28 7.52
C LEU A 188 -10.52 17.81 8.88
N ASN A 189 -9.72 17.74 9.93
CA ASN A 189 -10.02 18.30 11.26
C ASN A 189 -10.30 19.80 11.18
N GLY A 190 -9.54 20.56 10.38
CA GLY A 190 -9.77 22.00 10.18
C GLY A 190 -11.10 22.37 9.50
N SER A 191 -11.81 21.39 8.91
CA SER A 191 -13.09 21.58 8.21
C SER A 191 -14.26 20.78 8.78
N SER A 192 -14.01 19.91 9.77
CA SER A 192 -14.96 18.98 10.34
C SER A 192 -15.36 19.39 11.76
N LYS A 193 -16.59 19.04 12.15
CA LYS A 193 -17.04 19.12 13.56
C LYS A 193 -16.58 17.93 14.40
N HIS A 194 -16.20 16.83 13.75
CA HIS A 194 -15.73 15.60 14.39
C HIS A 194 -14.21 15.53 14.30
N LYS A 195 -13.58 15.08 15.39
CA LYS A 195 -12.14 14.91 15.50
C LYS A 195 -11.70 13.60 14.85
N ILE A 196 -10.54 13.63 14.21
CA ILE A 196 -9.74 12.50 13.77
C ILE A 196 -8.51 12.48 14.67
N ASP A 197 -8.36 11.45 15.50
CA ASP A 197 -7.20 11.24 16.40
C ASP A 197 -6.43 9.96 16.09
N ARG A 198 -6.95 9.12 15.17
CA ARG A 198 -6.22 8.00 14.60
C ARG A 198 -6.37 7.94 13.10
N VAL A 199 -5.32 7.43 12.47
CA VAL A 199 -5.28 7.09 11.05
C VAL A 199 -4.82 5.66 10.92
N GLY A 200 -5.03 5.00 9.78
CA GLY A 200 -4.56 3.63 9.65
C GLY A 200 -4.49 3.11 8.23
N TRP A 201 -3.90 1.93 8.13
CA TRP A 201 -3.83 1.19 6.88
C TRP A 201 -4.67 -0.07 6.98
N HIS A 202 -5.58 -0.27 6.03
CA HIS A 202 -6.16 -1.58 5.82
C HIS A 202 -5.15 -2.41 5.00
N MET A 203 -4.45 -3.31 5.69
CA MET A 203 -3.39 -4.11 5.11
C MET A 203 -3.99 -5.35 4.44
N LEU A 204 -4.37 -5.25 3.16
CA LEU A 204 -5.20 -6.23 2.46
C LEU A 204 -4.58 -7.63 2.43
N LYS A 205 -3.25 -7.74 2.41
CA LYS A 205 -2.54 -9.03 2.45
C LYS A 205 -2.60 -9.74 3.80
N TYR A 206 -3.06 -9.08 4.85
CA TYR A 206 -2.97 -9.55 6.21
C TYR A 206 -4.37 -9.68 6.84
N LEU A 207 -4.46 -10.58 7.81
CA LEU A 207 -5.63 -10.77 8.65
C LEU A 207 -5.21 -10.93 10.10
N VAL A 208 -6.17 -10.74 11.01
CA VAL A 208 -6.03 -11.05 12.43
C VAL A 208 -6.80 -12.32 12.72
N ILE A 209 -6.12 -13.28 13.35
CA ILE A 209 -6.70 -14.51 13.86
C ILE A 209 -6.92 -14.32 15.36
N SER A 210 -8.14 -14.51 15.84
CA SER A 210 -8.48 -14.48 17.26
C SER A 210 -8.84 -15.88 17.74
N TYR A 211 -8.31 -16.30 18.88
CA TYR A 211 -8.64 -17.59 19.51
C TYR A 211 -8.50 -17.54 21.02
N GLN A 212 -9.28 -18.37 21.73
CA GLN A 212 -9.21 -18.45 23.20
C GLN A 212 -8.09 -19.38 23.66
N LEU A 213 -7.30 -18.93 24.64
CA LEU A 213 -6.31 -19.75 25.33
C LEU A 213 -6.97 -20.59 26.44
N LYS A 214 -6.29 -21.62 26.94
CA LYS A 214 -6.77 -22.47 28.04
C LYS A 214 -7.14 -21.69 29.31
N ASN A 215 -6.54 -20.52 29.52
CA ASN A 215 -6.84 -19.63 30.65
C ASN A 215 -8.03 -18.68 30.41
N GLY A 216 -8.79 -18.88 29.32
CA GLY A 216 -9.94 -18.07 28.93
C GLY A 216 -9.60 -16.72 28.29
N LYS A 217 -8.32 -16.35 28.19
CA LYS A 217 -7.91 -15.10 27.52
C LYS A 217 -7.96 -15.26 26.00
N THR A 218 -8.53 -14.29 25.31
CA THR A 218 -8.42 -14.19 23.85
C THR A 218 -7.01 -13.75 23.48
N LYS A 219 -6.42 -14.44 22.51
CA LYS A 219 -5.17 -14.05 21.86
C LYS A 219 -5.46 -13.70 20.41
N GLU A 220 -4.84 -12.62 19.96
CA GLU A 220 -4.83 -12.21 18.55
C GLU A 220 -3.44 -12.42 17.96
N THR A 221 -3.39 -12.89 16.72
CA THR A 221 -2.17 -13.04 15.93
C THR A 221 -2.40 -12.49 14.53
N ILE A 222 -1.46 -11.69 14.04
CA ILE A 222 -1.46 -11.20 12.66
C ILE A 222 -0.74 -12.21 11.77
N ALA A 223 -1.32 -12.51 10.60
CA ALA A 223 -0.72 -13.39 9.61
C ALA A 223 -0.94 -12.88 8.18
N LEU A 224 -0.07 -13.29 7.26
CA LEU A 224 -0.36 -13.19 5.83
C LEU A 224 -1.53 -14.11 5.50
N ARG A 225 -2.44 -13.63 4.65
CA ARG A 225 -3.60 -14.41 4.21
C ARG A 225 -3.20 -15.68 3.47
N SER A 226 -2.07 -15.69 2.76
CA SER A 226 -1.58 -16.86 2.02
C SER A 226 -1.11 -18.03 2.89
N GLU A 227 -0.88 -17.80 4.18
CA GLU A 227 -0.21 -18.75 5.08
C GLU A 227 -0.72 -18.63 6.53
N TRP A 228 -1.99 -18.24 6.70
CA TRP A 228 -2.51 -17.94 8.03
C TRP A 228 -2.69 -19.22 8.86
N VAL A 229 -3.00 -20.35 8.22
CA VAL A 229 -3.11 -21.65 8.92
C VAL A 229 -1.76 -22.20 9.32
N SER A 230 -0.73 -22.09 8.46
CA SER A 230 0.63 -22.55 8.83
C SER A 230 1.18 -21.76 10.02
N LYS A 231 0.83 -20.46 10.13
CA LYS A 231 1.12 -19.64 11.31
C LYS A 231 0.56 -20.21 12.62
N LEU A 232 -0.48 -21.05 12.55
CA LEU A 232 -1.18 -21.61 13.70
C LEU A 232 -0.82 -23.07 14.01
N GLU A 233 0.03 -23.74 13.22
CA GLU A 233 0.35 -25.18 13.36
C GLU A 233 0.56 -25.59 14.82
N LYS A 234 1.52 -24.95 15.50
CA LYS A 234 1.84 -25.25 16.91
C LYS A 234 0.68 -25.04 17.89
N GLN A 235 -0.26 -24.16 17.56
CA GLN A 235 -1.43 -23.91 18.40
C GLN A 235 -2.54 -24.93 18.09
N LEU A 236 -2.73 -25.29 16.82
CA LEU A 236 -3.64 -26.34 16.39
C LEU A 236 -3.20 -27.71 16.95
N GLU A 237 -1.91 -28.03 16.92
CA GLU A 237 -1.33 -29.24 17.54
C GLU A 237 -1.75 -29.35 19.01
N LYS A 238 -1.58 -28.27 19.77
CA LYS A 238 -1.93 -28.23 21.20
C LYS A 238 -3.43 -28.40 21.44
N ASP A 239 -4.25 -27.87 20.55
CA ASP A 239 -5.70 -27.92 20.70
C ASP A 239 -6.25 -29.30 20.34
N LEU A 240 -5.76 -29.91 19.27
CA LEU A 240 -6.09 -31.28 18.86
C LEU A 240 -5.55 -32.31 19.87
N SER A 241 -4.32 -32.14 20.36
CA SER A 241 -3.76 -32.97 21.45
C SER A 241 -4.63 -32.91 22.70
N ALA A 242 -5.19 -31.74 23.02
CA ALA A 242 -6.08 -31.58 24.18
C ALA A 242 -7.43 -32.29 24.02
N MET A 243 -7.80 -32.69 22.79
CA MET A 243 -8.95 -33.55 22.51
C MET A 243 -8.63 -35.05 22.66
N GLY A 244 -7.37 -35.40 22.92
CA GLY A 244 -6.93 -36.79 23.04
C GLY A 244 -6.60 -37.48 21.72
N MET A 245 -6.43 -36.71 20.64
CA MET A 245 -5.99 -37.22 19.33
C MET A 245 -4.52 -37.66 19.38
N ASP A 246 -4.17 -38.68 18.59
CA ASP A 246 -2.78 -39.11 18.44
C ASP A 246 -1.98 -38.26 17.42
N ASP A 247 -0.66 -38.41 17.42
CA ASP A 247 0.23 -37.62 16.56
C ASP A 247 -0.05 -37.82 15.06
N LEU A 248 -0.51 -39.01 14.64
CA LEU A 248 -0.79 -39.29 13.23
C LEU A 248 -2.06 -38.56 12.79
N GLU A 249 -3.11 -38.61 13.61
CA GLU A 249 -4.37 -37.89 13.39
C GLU A 249 -4.13 -36.37 13.35
N ILE A 250 -3.37 -35.83 14.31
CA ILE A 250 -3.02 -34.41 14.39
C ILE A 250 -2.32 -33.97 13.10
N ASN A 251 -1.30 -34.72 12.68
CA ASN A 251 -0.53 -34.40 11.48
C ASN A 251 -1.40 -34.44 10.22
N ALA A 252 -2.34 -35.38 10.11
CA ALA A 252 -3.28 -35.45 8.99
C ALA A 252 -4.17 -34.21 8.92
N TYR A 253 -4.79 -33.82 10.04
CA TYR A 253 -5.64 -32.62 10.10
C TYR A 253 -4.87 -31.34 9.75
N ILE A 254 -3.70 -31.15 10.35
CA ILE A 254 -2.89 -29.94 10.13
C ILE A 254 -2.39 -29.87 8.70
N SER A 255 -1.89 -30.98 8.15
CA SER A 255 -1.38 -31.01 6.76
C SER A 255 -2.49 -30.66 5.77
N GLU A 256 -3.71 -31.16 5.99
CA GLU A 256 -4.85 -30.82 5.14
C GLU A 256 -5.26 -29.35 5.30
N ALA A 257 -5.36 -28.84 6.53
CA ALA A 257 -5.73 -27.46 6.79
C ALA A 257 -4.71 -26.47 6.23
N VAL A 258 -3.41 -26.76 6.37
CA VAL A 258 -2.33 -25.93 5.80
C VAL A 258 -2.36 -25.95 4.28
N ARG A 259 -2.56 -27.13 3.67
CA ARG A 259 -2.67 -27.28 2.21
C ARG A 259 -3.85 -26.50 1.63
N ASN A 260 -5.00 -26.52 2.30
CA ASN A 260 -6.20 -25.80 1.87
C ASN A 260 -6.23 -24.33 2.35
N ASN A 261 -5.33 -23.97 3.27
CA ASN A 261 -5.27 -22.68 3.95
C ASN A 261 -6.64 -22.24 4.53
N ASN A 262 -7.35 -23.21 5.12
CA ASN A 262 -8.59 -23.03 5.87
C ASN A 262 -8.66 -24.07 7.00
N LEU A 263 -9.70 -23.99 7.84
CA LEU A 263 -9.93 -24.95 8.92
C LEU A 263 -11.11 -25.90 8.63
N ASP A 264 -11.57 -26.01 7.39
CA ASP A 264 -12.79 -26.76 7.06
C ASP A 264 -12.67 -28.26 7.40
N SER A 265 -11.47 -28.82 7.25
CA SER A 265 -11.16 -30.20 7.64
C SER A 265 -11.11 -30.42 9.16
N MET A 266 -10.98 -29.36 9.97
CA MET A 266 -10.83 -29.49 11.42
C MET A 266 -12.14 -29.87 12.10
N PRO A 267 -12.10 -30.56 13.27
CA PRO A 267 -13.29 -30.77 14.08
C PRO A 267 -14.02 -29.47 14.40
N GLU A 268 -15.36 -29.51 14.48
CA GLU A 268 -16.19 -28.31 14.69
C GLU A 268 -15.78 -27.51 15.94
N ILE A 269 -15.49 -28.20 17.04
CA ILE A 269 -15.03 -27.57 18.28
C ILE A 269 -13.72 -26.78 18.10
N ILE A 270 -12.84 -27.24 17.21
CA ILE A 270 -11.63 -26.51 16.85
C ILE A 270 -11.99 -25.34 15.94
N ARG A 271 -12.80 -25.54 14.90
CA ARG A 271 -13.19 -24.44 13.99
C ARG A 271 -13.82 -23.26 14.74
N LEU A 272 -14.77 -23.54 15.63
CA LEU A 272 -15.48 -22.51 16.41
C LEU A 272 -14.59 -21.74 17.38
N LYS A 273 -13.39 -22.26 17.69
CA LYS A 273 -12.43 -21.61 18.57
C LYS A 273 -11.68 -20.46 17.90
N TYR A 274 -11.63 -20.43 16.57
CA TYR A 274 -10.87 -19.46 15.79
C TYR A 274 -11.79 -18.55 14.99
N THR A 275 -11.49 -17.26 14.98
CA THR A 275 -12.13 -16.29 14.09
C THR A 275 -11.08 -15.50 13.33
N ILE A 276 -11.41 -15.05 12.13
CA ILE A 276 -10.57 -14.18 11.31
C ILE A 276 -11.28 -12.86 11.03
N LYS A 277 -10.50 -11.77 11.01
CA LYS A 277 -10.96 -10.44 10.58
C LYS A 277 -9.87 -9.73 9.80
N ASP A 278 -10.26 -8.70 9.07
CA ASP A 278 -9.32 -7.84 8.35
C ASP A 278 -8.35 -7.14 9.31
N TYR A 279 -7.09 -6.96 8.86
CA TYR A 279 -6.07 -6.29 9.65
C TYR A 279 -5.99 -4.81 9.31
N TYR A 280 -6.22 -3.99 10.33
CA TYR A 280 -5.99 -2.56 10.30
C TYR A 280 -4.79 -2.23 11.20
N ASP A 281 -3.78 -1.58 10.63
CA ASP A 281 -2.64 -1.03 11.37
C ASP A 281 -2.94 0.43 11.74
N TRP A 282 -3.35 0.64 12.99
CA TRP A 282 -3.75 1.97 13.49
C TRP A 282 -2.57 2.75 14.05
N TYR A 283 -2.43 3.99 13.61
CA TYR A 283 -1.45 4.96 14.09
C TYR A 283 -2.18 6.09 14.85
N GLU A 284 -1.94 6.17 16.15
CA GLU A 284 -2.37 7.29 16.98
C GLU A 284 -1.39 8.45 16.83
N PHE A 285 -1.90 9.68 16.75
CA PHE A 285 -1.08 10.87 16.58
C PHE A 285 -1.61 12.03 17.42
N ASP A 286 -0.75 13.02 17.62
CA ASP A 286 -1.05 14.23 18.38
C ASP A 286 -0.53 15.49 17.65
N GLU A 287 -0.65 16.64 18.30
CA GLU A 287 -0.19 17.92 17.74
C GLU A 287 1.31 17.97 17.46
N SER A 288 2.13 17.19 18.17
CA SER A 288 3.58 17.17 17.94
C SER A 288 3.90 16.52 16.60
N HIS A 289 3.21 15.42 16.28
CA HIS A 289 3.30 14.76 14.98
C HIS A 289 2.84 15.68 13.84
N VAL A 290 1.74 16.43 14.03
CA VAL A 290 1.28 17.40 13.02
C VAL A 290 2.35 18.46 12.75
N LYS A 291 2.98 19.01 13.80
CA LYS A 291 4.07 19.99 13.65
C LYS A 291 5.27 19.40 12.90
N GLU A 292 5.63 18.14 13.18
CA GLU A 292 6.70 17.44 12.47
C GLU A 292 6.40 17.25 10.99
N VAL A 293 5.16 16.91 10.63
CA VAL A 293 4.71 16.78 9.24
C VAL A 293 4.87 18.11 8.50
N TYR A 294 4.42 19.22 9.07
CA TYR A 294 4.57 20.53 8.44
C TYR A 294 6.03 20.97 8.33
N LYS A 295 6.86 20.69 9.35
CA LYS A 295 8.30 20.94 9.29
C LYS A 295 8.97 20.12 8.20
N TYR A 296 8.60 18.85 8.04
CA TYR A 296 9.08 17.99 6.97
C TYR A 296 8.69 18.55 5.60
N ILE A 297 7.43 18.96 5.42
CA ILE A 297 6.94 19.54 4.15
C ILE A 297 7.71 20.81 3.80
N GLU A 298 7.78 21.77 4.73
CA GLU A 298 8.46 23.05 4.49
C GLU A 298 9.96 22.85 4.24
N GLY A 299 10.62 22.02 5.05
CA GLY A 299 12.03 21.68 4.89
C GLY A 299 12.32 21.01 3.55
N THR A 300 11.44 20.12 3.11
CA THR A 300 11.60 19.42 1.82
C THR A 300 11.39 20.36 0.64
N ILE A 301 10.39 21.25 0.69
CA ILE A 301 10.18 22.26 -0.36
C ILE A 301 11.42 23.14 -0.49
N LYS A 302 11.94 23.66 0.62
CA LYS A 302 13.17 24.49 0.61
C LYS A 302 14.36 23.72 0.06
N ALA A 303 14.53 22.45 0.45
CA ALA A 303 15.61 21.60 -0.04
C ALA A 303 15.53 21.40 -1.57
N ILE A 304 14.32 21.15 -2.09
CA ILE A 304 14.06 21.03 -3.54
C ILE A 304 14.40 22.34 -4.26
N GLU A 305 13.98 23.48 -3.72
CA GLU A 305 14.23 24.80 -4.32
C GLU A 305 15.71 25.17 -4.35
N SER A 306 16.49 24.68 -3.37
CA SER A 306 17.94 24.88 -3.29
C SER A 306 18.77 23.79 -3.97
N GLU A 307 18.14 22.75 -4.52
CA GLU A 307 18.87 21.60 -5.05
C GLU A 307 19.49 21.90 -6.43
N GLU A 308 20.81 21.76 -6.49
CA GLU A 308 21.57 21.90 -7.74
C GLU A 308 21.95 20.53 -8.32
N LYS A 309 22.00 19.48 -7.48
CA LYS A 309 22.45 18.13 -7.85
C LYS A 309 21.33 17.11 -7.76
N TRP A 310 20.92 16.63 -8.92
CA TRP A 310 19.81 15.69 -9.08
C TRP A 310 20.29 14.25 -9.28
N GLU A 311 21.18 13.79 -8.40
CA GLU A 311 21.78 12.45 -8.50
C GLU A 311 20.81 11.34 -8.09
N ALA A 312 21.01 10.13 -8.61
CA ALA A 312 20.22 8.98 -8.21
C ALA A 312 20.70 8.43 -6.86
N ASN A 313 19.77 7.96 -6.03
CA ASN A 313 20.10 7.19 -4.84
C ASN A 313 20.42 5.74 -5.24
N THR A 314 21.70 5.41 -5.38
CA THR A 314 22.19 4.07 -5.76
C THR A 314 22.65 3.24 -4.56
N SER A 315 22.26 3.64 -3.34
CA SER A 315 22.57 2.88 -2.13
C SER A 315 22.08 1.42 -2.23
N LYS A 316 22.74 0.53 -1.51
CA LYS A 316 22.38 -0.90 -1.49
C LYS A 316 20.95 -1.09 -0.99
N GLU A 317 20.54 -0.29 -0.03
CA GLU A 317 19.21 -0.25 0.56
C GLU A 317 18.15 0.15 -0.49
N ASN A 318 18.50 1.00 -1.45
CA ASN A 318 17.61 1.45 -2.52
C ASN A 318 17.64 0.58 -3.79
N SER A 319 18.52 -0.44 -3.83
CA SER A 319 18.71 -1.30 -5.00
C SER A 319 17.42 -1.96 -5.49
N TYR A 320 16.56 -2.40 -4.56
CA TYR A 320 15.27 -2.98 -4.92
C TYR A 320 14.36 -1.98 -5.63
N TYR A 321 14.31 -0.73 -5.13
CA TYR A 321 13.57 0.33 -5.79
C TYR A 321 14.14 0.61 -7.19
N CYS A 322 15.45 0.79 -7.30
CA CYS A 322 16.13 1.03 -8.57
C CYS A 322 15.85 -0.05 -9.61
N ASN A 323 15.86 -1.32 -9.20
CA ASN A 323 15.72 -2.44 -10.12
C ASN A 323 14.28 -2.80 -10.47
N ASN A 324 13.34 -2.64 -9.53
CA ASN A 324 12.00 -3.22 -9.63
C ASN A 324 10.85 -2.20 -9.57
N LEU A 325 11.07 -1.00 -9.01
CA LEU A 325 9.99 -0.03 -8.75
C LEU A 325 10.13 1.26 -9.54
N CYS A 326 11.36 1.70 -9.81
CA CYS A 326 11.65 2.94 -10.51
C CYS A 326 11.28 2.81 -11.99
N GLY A 327 10.22 3.51 -12.41
CA GLY A 327 9.77 3.51 -13.79
C GLY A 327 10.71 4.22 -14.77
N PHE A 328 11.75 4.90 -14.29
CA PHE A 328 12.84 5.47 -15.12
C PHE A 328 14.12 4.63 -15.11
N SER A 329 14.11 3.46 -14.47
CA SER A 329 15.30 2.61 -14.37
C SER A 329 15.90 2.26 -15.74
N TYR A 330 15.06 2.12 -16.77
CA TYR A 330 15.45 1.79 -18.14
C TYR A 330 16.35 2.84 -18.83
N MET A 331 16.41 4.06 -18.30
CA MET A 331 17.21 5.16 -18.86
C MET A 331 18.04 5.87 -17.79
N CYS A 332 18.15 5.29 -16.59
CA CYS A 332 18.88 5.91 -15.50
C CYS A 332 20.39 5.68 -15.70
N PRO A 333 21.19 6.72 -15.95
CA PRO A 333 22.62 6.54 -16.22
C PRO A 333 23.38 6.00 -15.00
N TYR A 334 22.83 6.22 -13.80
CA TYR A 334 23.39 5.74 -12.54
C TYR A 334 23.13 4.25 -12.26
N ILE A 335 22.26 3.60 -13.04
CA ILE A 335 21.92 2.17 -12.90
C ILE A 335 22.68 1.32 -13.95
N ALA A 336 23.54 1.94 -14.78
CA ALA A 336 24.32 1.27 -15.80
C ALA A 336 25.47 0.41 -15.22
N SER A 337 25.13 -0.74 -14.64
CA SER A 337 25.90 -1.99 -14.71
C SER A 337 25.14 -3.15 -14.06
N LYS A 338 24.32 -3.83 -14.89
CA LYS A 338 24.15 -5.29 -15.02
C LYS A 338 22.72 -5.59 -15.49
N ASN A 339 22.52 -5.51 -16.81
CA ASN A 339 21.87 -6.52 -17.64
C ASN A 339 21.91 -6.02 -19.09
N ASP A 340 22.52 -6.84 -19.93
CA ASP A 340 22.91 -6.67 -21.34
C ASP A 340 21.96 -5.87 -22.26
N THR A 341 22.59 -5.24 -23.27
CA THR A 341 22.03 -4.62 -24.51
C THR A 341 21.15 -3.37 -24.28
N VAL A 342 21.49 -2.16 -24.71
CA VAL A 342 22.05 -1.69 -25.98
C VAL A 342 23.01 -0.52 -25.67
N ILE A 343 24.20 -0.53 -26.27
CA ILE A 343 25.08 0.64 -26.32
C ILE A 343 24.36 1.66 -27.20
N LEU A 344 23.81 2.72 -26.61
CA LEU A 344 23.58 3.95 -27.36
C LEU A 344 24.91 4.70 -27.36
N ASP A 345 25.36 5.03 -28.56
CA ASP A 345 26.52 5.85 -28.87
C ASP A 345 26.41 7.20 -28.15
N ASP A 346 27.55 7.72 -27.67
CA ASP A 346 27.67 9.01 -27.00
C ASP A 346 27.19 10.19 -27.88
N GLU A 347 27.02 10.01 -29.20
CA GLU A 347 26.47 11.02 -30.11
C GLU A 347 24.95 11.30 -29.93
N GLU A 348 24.14 10.40 -29.36
CA GLU A 348 22.68 10.64 -29.20
C GLU A 348 22.28 11.39 -27.92
N LEU A 349 23.21 11.63 -27.00
CA LEU A 349 22.94 12.33 -25.73
C LEU A 349 23.04 13.85 -25.84
N ASP A 350 23.77 14.37 -26.83
CA ASP A 350 23.94 15.81 -27.05
C ASP A 350 22.78 16.46 -27.84
N ASP A 351 21.94 15.66 -28.52
CA ASP A 351 20.78 16.16 -29.28
C ASP A 351 19.49 16.30 -28.45
N LEU A 352 19.56 16.11 -27.13
CA LEU A 352 18.43 16.22 -26.18
C LEU A 352 18.62 17.26 -25.06
N LEU A 353 19.63 18.13 -25.17
CA LEU A 353 19.82 19.36 -24.37
C LEU A 353 19.72 20.60 -25.26
#